data_AF-A0A1B0DR54-F1
#
_entry.id   AF-A0A1B0DR54-F1
#
_cell.length_a   1.000
_cell.length_b   1.000
_cell.length_c   1.000
_cell.angle_alpha   90.00
_cell.angle_beta   90.00
_cell.angle_gamma   90.00
#
_symmetry.space_group_name_H-M   'P 1'
#
loop_
_entity.id
_entity.type
_entity.pdbx_description
1 polymer ?
#
loop_
_entity_poly.entity_id
_entity_poly.type
_entity_poly.pdbx_seq_one_letter_code
_entity_poly.pdbx_strand_id
1 'polypeptide(L)'
;MMKVFVLLLSLSAVLGFPEGLLPPGLPLEAMPEEEFVPVIDNEEWAMIPDAEGHFHLVNVKEAMEAEPENFYNPETDIVYLLFTRSNPTSGQTIIRNNAASLANSNFNPNHPTRILIHGWNGGAGASSNTVVRNAYMQRGDFNVIVVDWGAGAQTINYPAAR
;
A
#
# COMPACT_ATOMS: atom_id res chain seq x y z
N MET A 1 -8.37 -21.25 14.69
CA MET A 1 -8.80 -19.83 14.71
C MET A 1 -7.96 -19.08 13.67
N MET A 2 -8.60 -18.54 12.63
CA MET A 2 -7.93 -17.89 11.49
C MET A 2 -7.45 -16.49 11.91
N LYS A 3 -6.13 -16.25 11.86
CA LYS A 3 -5.55 -14.93 12.15
C LYS A 3 -5.31 -14.20 10.84
N VAL A 4 -6.10 -13.15 10.59
CA VAL A 4 -5.94 -12.24 9.46
C VAL A 4 -5.09 -11.06 9.91
N PHE A 5 -4.04 -10.74 9.16
CA PHE A 5 -3.23 -9.54 9.38
C PHE A 5 -3.32 -8.69 8.11
N VAL A 6 -3.81 -7.46 8.26
CA VAL A 6 -3.92 -6.46 7.19
C VAL A 6 -2.77 -5.49 7.37
N LEU A 7 -1.91 -5.37 6.36
CA LEU A 7 -0.89 -4.33 6.32
C LEU A 7 -1.40 -3.24 5.38
N LEU A 8 -1.92 -2.16 5.97
CA LEU A 8 -2.19 -0.92 5.25
C LEU A 8 -0.89 -0.14 5.22
N LEU A 9 -0.27 -0.04 4.05
CA LEU A 9 0.81 0.92 3.81
C LEU A 9 0.18 2.22 3.30
N SER A 10 -0.63 2.85 4.14
CA SER A 10 -0.98 4.26 3.98
C SER A 10 0.13 5.06 4.65
N LEU A 11 0.88 5.83 3.87
CA LEU A 11 1.87 6.74 4.43
C LEU A 11 1.13 7.92 5.08
N SER A 12 0.70 7.75 6.33
CA SER A 12 0.72 8.87 7.27
C SER A 12 2.17 8.96 7.73
N ALA A 13 2.91 9.96 7.25
CA ALA A 13 4.24 10.23 7.73
C ALA A 13 4.17 10.63 9.22
N VAL A 14 4.28 9.64 10.09
CA VAL A 14 4.84 9.76 11.43
C VAL A 14 5.65 8.50 11.65
N LEU A 15 6.94 8.55 11.29
CA LEU A 15 7.91 7.57 11.78
C LEU A 15 8.13 7.83 13.27
N GLY A 16 7.18 7.40 14.10
CA GLY A 16 7.36 7.31 15.54
C GLY A 16 8.23 6.09 15.83
N PHE A 17 9.54 6.29 15.97
CA PHE A 17 10.37 5.28 16.62
C PHE A 17 9.93 5.18 18.09
N PRO A 18 9.60 3.99 18.62
CA PRO A 18 9.40 3.84 20.05
C PRO A 18 10.68 4.27 20.78
N GLU A 19 10.54 5.09 21.83
CA GLU A 19 11.66 5.49 22.68
C GLU A 19 12.42 4.23 23.13
N GLY A 20 13.72 4.19 22.82
CA GLY A 20 14.63 3.12 23.29
C GLY A 20 15.31 2.27 22.22
N LEU A 21 15.15 2.56 20.92
CA LEU A 21 15.83 1.82 19.84
C LEU A 21 16.93 2.60 19.09
N LEU A 22 17.49 3.66 19.69
CA LEU A 22 18.66 4.34 19.12
C LEU A 22 19.94 3.59 19.50
N PRO A 23 20.81 3.22 18.54
CA PRO A 23 22.11 2.62 18.86
C PRO A 23 23.00 3.62 19.62
N PRO A 24 23.70 3.21 20.69
CA PRO A 24 24.54 4.10 21.47
C PRO A 24 25.78 4.52 20.67
N GLY A 25 26.00 5.82 20.51
CA GLY A 25 27.21 6.37 19.88
C GLY A 25 27.00 7.44 18.80
N LEU A 26 25.77 7.86 18.51
CA LEU A 26 25.55 9.03 17.67
C LEU A 26 25.80 10.31 18.50
N PRO A 27 26.57 11.29 17.99
CA PRO A 27 26.82 12.54 18.69
C PRO A 27 25.50 13.29 18.92
N LEU A 28 25.29 13.77 20.15
CA LEU A 28 24.10 14.54 20.54
C LEU A 28 24.16 16.01 20.10
N GLU A 29 25.18 16.41 19.35
CA GLU A 29 25.44 17.81 18.99
C GLU A 29 25.20 18.06 17.51
N ALA A 30 24.17 18.87 17.27
CA ALA A 30 23.81 19.54 16.03
C ALA A 30 23.48 18.61 14.85
N MET A 31 22.39 17.84 14.99
CA MET A 31 21.47 17.80 13.86
C MET A 31 21.02 19.25 13.63
N PRO A 32 21.10 19.80 12.41
CA PRO A 32 20.53 21.12 12.16
C PRO A 32 19.08 21.09 12.66
N GLU A 33 18.72 22.00 13.57
CA GLU A 33 17.35 22.11 14.10
C GLU A 33 16.32 22.37 13.00
N GLU A 34 16.80 22.76 11.82
CA GLU A 34 16.01 22.70 10.60
C GLU A 34 16.24 21.35 9.93
N GLU A 35 15.36 20.41 10.28
CA GLU A 35 14.94 19.36 9.36
C GLU A 35 14.82 19.99 7.98
N PHE A 36 15.54 19.47 6.98
CA PHE A 36 15.27 19.84 5.59
C PHE A 36 13.93 19.22 5.22
N VAL A 37 12.87 19.78 5.79
CA VAL A 37 11.53 19.70 5.25
C VAL A 37 11.64 20.58 4.02
N PRO A 38 11.45 20.07 2.81
CA PRO A 38 11.11 20.90 1.68
C PRO A 38 9.77 21.57 2.02
N VAL A 39 9.89 22.66 2.78
CA VAL A 39 8.81 23.52 3.20
C VAL A 39 8.36 24.24 1.93
N ILE A 40 7.35 23.69 1.29
CA ILE A 40 6.43 24.56 0.56
C ILE A 40 5.37 24.93 1.59
N ASP A 41 5.69 25.93 2.43
CA ASP A 41 4.75 26.59 3.33
C ASP A 41 3.88 27.55 2.53
N ASN A 42 3.13 26.98 1.61
CA ASN A 42 1.77 27.41 1.42
C ASN A 42 0.94 26.15 1.55
N GLU A 43 -0.19 26.20 2.27
CA GLU A 43 -1.16 25.09 2.42
C GLU A 43 -1.70 24.54 1.07
N GLU A 44 -1.16 25.05 -0.04
CA GLU A 44 -1.47 24.73 -1.41
C GLU A 44 -0.57 23.65 -2.00
N TRP A 45 0.71 23.47 -1.63
CA TRP A 45 1.58 22.49 -2.30
C TRP A 45 2.25 21.50 -1.33
N ALA A 46 2.21 20.22 -1.66
CA ALA A 46 2.85 19.16 -0.88
C ALA A 46 3.64 18.21 -1.77
N MET A 47 4.72 17.64 -1.24
CA MET A 47 5.39 16.52 -1.87
C MET A 47 4.85 15.20 -1.32
N ILE A 48 4.29 14.40 -2.20
CA ILE A 48 3.59 13.16 -1.87
C ILE A 48 4.28 12.00 -2.60
N PRO A 49 4.77 10.98 -1.89
CA PRO A 49 5.33 9.80 -2.54
C PRO A 49 4.24 8.89 -3.12
N ASP A 50 4.49 8.33 -4.30
CA ASP A 50 3.67 7.27 -4.89
C ASP A 50 4.00 5.87 -4.32
N ALA A 51 3.31 4.84 -4.82
CA ALA A 51 3.50 3.45 -4.41
C ALA A 51 4.90 2.86 -4.75
N GLU A 52 5.68 3.55 -5.58
CA GLU A 52 7.07 3.25 -5.94
C GLU A 52 8.08 4.07 -5.12
N GLY A 53 7.61 5.05 -4.36
CA GLY A 53 8.43 5.95 -3.55
C GLY A 53 8.95 7.17 -4.31
N HIS A 54 8.45 7.44 -5.53
CA HIS A 54 8.76 8.69 -6.23
C HIS A 54 7.92 9.83 -5.66
N PHE A 55 8.57 10.97 -5.40
CA PHE A 55 7.88 12.15 -4.90
C PHE A 55 7.25 12.96 -6.03
N HIS A 56 5.98 13.30 -5.85
CA HIS A 56 5.20 14.15 -6.74
C HIS A 56 4.86 15.46 -6.03
N LEU A 57 5.03 16.58 -6.72
CA LEU A 57 4.59 17.87 -6.24
C LEU A 57 3.11 18.06 -6.58
N VAL A 58 2.26 18.15 -5.56
CA VAL A 58 0.79 18.19 -5.68
C VAL A 58 0.26 19.49 -5.13
N ASN A 59 -0.59 20.18 -5.88
CA ASN A 59 -1.36 21.29 -5.32
C ASN A 59 -2.53 20.71 -4.51
N VAL A 60 -2.42 20.65 -3.19
CA VAL A 60 -3.39 20.07 -2.26
C VAL A 60 -4.73 20.80 -2.32
N LYS A 61 -4.73 22.12 -2.47
CA LYS A 61 -5.97 22.91 -2.50
C LYS A 61 -6.76 22.67 -3.78
N GLU A 62 -6.11 22.76 -4.94
CA GLU A 62 -6.69 22.45 -6.23
C GLU A 62 -7.17 20.98 -6.28
N ALA A 63 -6.36 20.07 -5.73
CA ALA A 63 -6.73 18.68 -5.56
C ALA A 63 -7.99 18.48 -4.71
N MET A 64 -8.11 19.16 -3.57
CA MET A 64 -9.32 19.05 -2.73
C MET A 64 -10.57 19.65 -3.38
N GLU A 65 -10.41 20.65 -4.25
CA GLU A 65 -11.50 21.32 -4.96
C GLU A 65 -11.86 20.63 -6.29
N ALA A 66 -10.99 19.75 -6.81
CA ALA A 66 -11.25 19.05 -8.05
C ALA A 66 -12.39 18.04 -7.91
N GLU A 67 -13.29 18.06 -8.87
CA GLU A 67 -14.36 17.07 -8.97
C GLU A 67 -13.75 15.67 -9.06
N PRO A 68 -14.21 14.71 -8.25
CA PRO A 68 -13.64 13.39 -8.26
C PRO A 68 -13.86 12.74 -9.63
N GLU A 69 -12.83 12.08 -10.15
CA GLU A 69 -12.94 11.29 -11.37
C GLU A 69 -14.00 10.19 -11.13
N ASN A 70 -15.17 10.37 -11.71
CA ASN A 70 -16.40 9.72 -11.27
C ASN A 70 -16.59 8.31 -11.85
N PHE A 71 -15.49 7.64 -12.22
CA PHE A 71 -15.50 6.38 -12.95
C PHE A 71 -15.15 5.16 -12.09
N TYR A 72 -14.65 5.37 -10.86
CA TYR A 72 -14.30 4.28 -9.97
C TYR A 72 -15.48 3.83 -9.10
N ASN A 73 -15.73 2.52 -9.12
CA ASN A 73 -16.67 1.84 -8.25
C ASN A 73 -15.95 0.71 -7.47
N PRO A 74 -15.77 0.86 -6.15
CA PRO A 74 -15.03 -0.12 -5.34
C PRO A 74 -15.72 -1.50 -5.28
N GLU A 75 -17.00 -1.58 -5.64
CA GLU A 75 -17.73 -2.85 -5.67
C GLU A 75 -17.39 -3.71 -6.90
N THR A 76 -16.94 -3.09 -7.99
CA THR A 76 -16.69 -3.76 -9.28
C THR A 76 -15.26 -3.67 -9.77
N ASP A 77 -14.52 -2.64 -9.37
CA ASP A 77 -13.25 -2.29 -10.01
C ASP A 77 -12.03 -2.76 -9.22
N ILE A 78 -12.23 -3.26 -8.00
CA ILE A 78 -11.17 -3.87 -7.19
C ILE A 78 -10.87 -5.28 -7.72
N VAL A 79 -9.59 -5.56 -7.96
CA VAL A 79 -9.08 -6.88 -8.33
C VAL A 79 -8.38 -7.52 -7.12
N TYR A 80 -8.78 -8.74 -6.78
CA TYR A 80 -8.16 -9.53 -5.71
C TYR A 80 -7.30 -10.64 -6.31
N LEU A 81 -6.00 -10.63 -6.03
CA LEU A 81 -5.04 -11.62 -6.54
C LEU A 81 -4.48 -12.46 -5.39
N LEU A 82 -4.75 -13.77 -5.42
CA LEU A 82 -4.19 -14.73 -4.48
C LEU A 82 -2.84 -15.26 -4.97
N PHE A 83 -1.83 -15.14 -4.12
CA PHE A 83 -0.52 -15.76 -4.25
C PHE A 83 -0.31 -16.76 -3.12
N THR A 84 0.23 -17.92 -3.48
CA THR A 84 0.68 -18.96 -2.54
C THR A 84 2.02 -19.51 -3.02
N ARG A 85 2.64 -20.41 -2.26
CA ARG A 85 3.88 -21.06 -2.71
C ARG A 85 3.72 -21.82 -4.03
N SER A 86 2.52 -22.32 -4.34
CA SER A 86 2.22 -23.01 -5.60
C SER A 86 2.12 -22.07 -6.81
N ASN A 87 1.96 -20.77 -6.57
CA ASN A 87 1.85 -19.73 -7.61
C ASN A 87 2.48 -18.40 -7.13
N PRO A 88 3.79 -18.35 -6.85
CA PRO A 88 4.40 -17.22 -6.15
C PRO A 88 4.53 -15.96 -7.01
N THR A 89 4.50 -16.12 -8.34
CA THR A 89 4.71 -15.04 -9.32
C THR A 89 3.46 -14.68 -10.11
N SER A 90 2.54 -15.63 -10.31
CA SER A 90 1.29 -15.43 -11.06
C SER A 90 0.09 -15.59 -10.15
N GLY A 91 -0.56 -14.47 -9.81
CA GLY A 91 -1.72 -14.46 -8.92
C GLY A 91 -2.95 -15.13 -9.55
N GLN A 92 -3.76 -15.79 -8.73
CA GLN A 92 -5.08 -16.27 -9.11
C GLN A 92 -6.13 -15.24 -8.74
N THR A 93 -6.98 -14.84 -9.69
CA THR A 93 -8.06 -13.89 -9.41
C THR A 93 -9.11 -14.53 -8.48
N ILE A 94 -9.42 -13.84 -7.40
CA ILE A 94 -10.51 -14.17 -6.49
C ILE A 94 -11.68 -13.22 -6.75
N ILE A 95 -12.84 -13.79 -7.07
CA ILE A 95 -14.05 -13.02 -7.34
C ILE A 95 -14.78 -12.78 -6.02
N ARG A 96 -15.00 -11.50 -5.71
CA ARG A 96 -15.78 -11.07 -4.53
C ARG A 96 -17.17 -11.70 -4.56
N ASN A 97 -17.68 -12.08 -3.39
CA ASN A 97 -18.98 -12.75 -3.23
C ASN A 97 -19.14 -14.06 -4.01
N ASN A 98 -18.04 -14.70 -4.43
CA ASN A 98 -18.04 -16.00 -5.09
C ASN A 98 -17.16 -17.00 -4.34
N ALA A 99 -17.79 -17.78 -3.45
CA ALA A 99 -17.09 -18.79 -2.65
C ALA A 99 -16.41 -19.87 -3.51
N ALA A 100 -16.97 -20.19 -4.69
CA ALA A 100 -16.37 -21.17 -5.60
C ALA A 100 -15.06 -20.66 -6.21
N SER A 101 -14.93 -19.35 -6.44
CA SER A 101 -13.66 -18.75 -6.90
C SER A 101 -12.54 -18.95 -5.88
N LEU A 102 -12.85 -18.83 -4.59
CA LEU A 102 -11.87 -19.11 -3.53
C LEU A 102 -11.59 -20.62 -3.39
N ALA A 103 -12.64 -21.45 -3.41
CA ALA A 103 -12.51 -22.90 -3.25
C ALA A 103 -11.73 -23.58 -4.38
N ASN A 104 -11.82 -23.04 -5.61
CA ASN A 104 -11.12 -23.55 -6.79
C ASN A 104 -9.71 -22.93 -6.97
N SER A 105 -9.27 -22.08 -6.04
CA SER A 105 -7.93 -21.50 -6.05
C SER A 105 -6.94 -22.33 -5.20
N ASN A 106 -5.69 -21.88 -5.11
CA ASN A 106 -4.68 -22.46 -4.23
C ASN A 106 -4.87 -22.07 -2.75
N PHE A 107 -5.96 -21.38 -2.39
CA PHE A 107 -6.21 -20.95 -1.02
C PHE A 107 -6.26 -22.15 -0.08
N ASN A 108 -5.51 -22.06 1.02
CA ASN A 108 -5.50 -23.10 2.04
C ASN A 108 -5.91 -22.53 3.40
N PRO A 109 -7.06 -22.95 3.97
CA PRO A 109 -7.53 -22.41 5.26
C PRO A 109 -6.61 -22.74 6.45
N ASN A 110 -5.69 -23.70 6.30
CA ASN A 110 -4.68 -24.02 7.31
C ASN A 110 -3.47 -23.07 7.28
N HIS A 111 -3.31 -22.28 6.22
CA HIS A 111 -2.22 -21.32 6.09
C HIS A 111 -2.65 -19.92 6.57
N PRO A 112 -1.78 -19.15 7.25
CA PRO A 112 -2.10 -17.77 7.61
C PRO A 112 -2.32 -16.89 6.37
N THR A 113 -3.30 -16.00 6.46
CA THR A 113 -3.62 -15.05 5.38
C THR A 113 -2.99 -13.68 5.64
N ARG A 114 -2.47 -13.05 4.59
CA ARG A 114 -1.93 -11.68 4.56
C ARG A 114 -2.61 -10.90 3.46
N ILE A 115 -3.05 -9.69 3.75
CA ILE A 115 -3.66 -8.79 2.78
C ILE A 115 -2.71 -7.62 2.54
N LEU A 116 -2.36 -7.39 1.28
CA LEU A 116 -1.47 -6.31 0.83
C LEU A 116 -2.28 -5.37 -0.07
N ILE A 117 -2.18 -4.08 0.19
CA ILE A 117 -2.94 -3.03 -0.51
C ILE A 117 -1.93 -1.96 -0.89
N HIS A 118 -1.86 -1.59 -2.18
CA HIS A 118 -0.96 -0.52 -2.63
C HIS A 118 -1.53 0.86 -2.27
N GLY A 119 -0.70 1.90 -2.42
CA GLY A 119 -1.10 3.30 -2.23
C GLY A 119 -1.47 4.00 -3.53
N TRP A 120 -1.44 5.34 -3.49
CA TRP A 120 -1.69 6.23 -4.62
C TRP A 120 -0.72 5.99 -5.78
N ASN A 121 -1.25 6.14 -6.99
CA ASN A 121 -0.56 5.90 -8.26
C ASN A 121 0.08 4.50 -8.38
N GLY A 122 -0.42 3.53 -7.60
CA GLY A 122 0.03 2.15 -7.61
C GLY A 122 -0.93 1.19 -8.31
N GLY A 123 -0.55 -0.09 -8.33
CA GLY A 123 -1.39 -1.21 -8.76
C GLY A 123 -0.96 -2.52 -8.09
N ALA A 124 -1.45 -3.67 -8.56
CA ALA A 124 -1.08 -4.98 -8.02
C ALA A 124 0.45 -5.22 -7.95
N GLY A 125 1.19 -4.66 -8.91
CA GLY A 125 2.63 -4.80 -9.05
C GLY A 125 3.47 -3.82 -8.23
N ALA A 126 2.86 -2.93 -7.43
CA ALA A 126 3.57 -1.93 -6.65
C ALA A 126 4.72 -2.54 -5.83
N SER A 127 5.81 -1.79 -5.68
CA SER A 127 7.02 -2.24 -4.98
C SER A 127 6.72 -2.72 -3.55
N SER A 128 5.85 -2.00 -2.85
CA SER A 128 5.34 -2.32 -1.51
C SER A 128 4.69 -3.71 -1.45
N ASN A 129 3.86 -4.06 -2.44
CA ASN A 129 3.22 -5.36 -2.52
C ASN A 129 4.21 -6.46 -2.91
N THR A 130 5.04 -6.23 -3.93
CA THR A 130 5.93 -7.26 -4.49
C THR A 130 7.04 -7.66 -3.52
N VAL A 131 7.68 -6.69 -2.86
CA VAL A 131 8.73 -6.95 -1.85
C VAL A 131 8.15 -7.75 -0.69
N VAL A 132 7.03 -7.31 -0.12
CA VAL A 132 6.41 -7.98 1.05
C VAL A 132 5.88 -9.36 0.68
N ARG A 133 5.20 -9.51 -0.47
CA ARG A 133 4.74 -10.82 -0.98
C ARG A 133 5.92 -11.78 -1.12
N ASN A 134 6.98 -11.37 -1.82
CA ASN A 134 8.15 -12.23 -2.04
C ASN A 134 8.77 -12.65 -0.70
N ALA A 135 8.83 -11.74 0.26
CA ALA A 135 9.33 -12.00 1.61
C ALA A 135 8.48 -13.01 2.39
N TYR A 136 7.16 -13.08 2.14
CA TYR A 136 6.30 -14.14 2.67
C TYR A 136 6.47 -15.47 1.94
N MET A 137 6.58 -15.44 0.60
CA MET A 137 6.81 -16.65 -0.21
C MET A 137 8.12 -17.38 0.16
N GLN A 138 9.14 -16.63 0.58
CA GLN A 138 10.42 -17.18 1.04
C GLN A 138 10.37 -17.74 2.48
N ARG A 139 9.47 -17.23 3.34
CA ARG A 139 9.47 -17.57 4.77
C ARG A 139 8.63 -18.78 5.14
N GLY A 140 7.58 -19.06 4.39
CA GLY A 140 6.62 -20.06 4.84
C GLY A 140 5.40 -20.17 3.95
N ASP A 141 4.43 -20.92 4.44
CA ASP A 141 3.18 -21.21 3.73
C ASP A 141 2.16 -20.14 4.11
N PHE A 142 1.80 -19.31 3.14
CA PHE A 142 0.88 -18.20 3.34
C PHE A 142 -0.12 -18.12 2.19
N ASN A 143 -1.32 -17.63 2.50
CA ASN A 143 -2.22 -17.06 1.50
C ASN A 143 -1.95 -15.55 1.47
N VAL A 144 -1.30 -15.03 0.42
CA VAL A 144 -1.09 -13.59 0.26
C VAL A 144 -2.10 -13.07 -0.75
N ILE A 145 -3.01 -12.22 -0.33
CA ILE A 145 -4.01 -11.57 -1.20
C ILE A 145 -3.55 -10.14 -1.45
N VAL A 146 -3.25 -9.83 -2.70
CA VAL A 146 -3.03 -8.46 -3.16
C VAL A 146 -4.37 -7.88 -3.58
N VAL A 147 -4.69 -6.70 -3.04
CA VAL A 147 -5.86 -5.91 -3.42
C VAL A 147 -5.38 -4.79 -4.33
N ASP A 148 -5.83 -4.83 -5.57
CA ASP A 148 -5.53 -3.84 -6.60
C ASP A 148 -6.75 -2.96 -6.80
N TRP A 149 -6.61 -1.70 -6.40
CA TRP A 149 -7.60 -0.63 -6.58
C TRP A 149 -7.06 0.41 -7.58
N GLY A 150 -6.16 0.01 -8.50
CA GLY A 150 -5.51 0.89 -9.47
C GLY A 150 -6.46 1.80 -10.24
N ALA A 151 -7.69 1.34 -10.52
CA ALA A 151 -8.74 2.13 -11.16
C ALA A 151 -9.13 3.40 -10.36
N GLY A 152 -9.04 3.38 -9.04
CA GLY A 152 -9.26 4.54 -8.16
C GLY A 152 -7.97 5.20 -7.67
N ALA A 153 -6.82 4.51 -7.78
CA ALA A 153 -5.52 4.99 -7.31
C ALA A 153 -4.77 5.85 -8.32
N GLN A 154 -5.00 5.64 -9.62
CA GLN A 154 -4.28 6.29 -10.71
C GLN A 154 -4.97 7.60 -11.12
N THR A 155 -4.95 8.57 -10.21
CA THR A 155 -5.40 9.94 -10.49
C THR A 155 -4.27 10.92 -10.19
N ILE A 156 -4.28 12.06 -10.87
CA ILE A 156 -3.36 13.17 -10.55
C ILE A 156 -3.59 13.71 -9.12
N ASN A 157 -4.77 13.45 -8.56
CA ASN A 157 -5.24 14.05 -7.33
C ASN A 157 -5.19 13.05 -6.16
N TYR A 158 -4.12 13.11 -5.36
CA TYR A 158 -3.95 12.24 -4.20
C TYR A 158 -5.15 12.27 -3.22
N PRO A 159 -5.66 13.45 -2.77
CA PRO A 159 -6.85 13.53 -1.94
C PRO A 159 -8.12 12.87 -2.52
N ALA A 160 -8.27 12.84 -3.85
CA ALA A 160 -9.43 12.23 -4.50
C ALA A 160 -9.27 10.73 -4.81
N ALA A 161 -8.07 10.16 -4.62
CA ALA A 161 -7.85 8.73 -4.77
C ALA A 161 -8.67 7.95 -3.71
N ARG A 162 -9.53 7.04 -4.17
CA ARG A 162 -10.52 6.32 -3.34
C ARG A 162 -10.86 4.96 -3.90
#